data_AF-A0A366EF25-F1
#
_entry.id   AF-A0A366EF25-F1
#
_cell.length_a   1.000
_cell.length_b   1.000
_cell.length_c   1.000
_cell.angle_alpha   90.00
_cell.angle_beta   90.00
_cell.angle_gamma   90.00
#
_symmetry.space_group_name_H-M   'P 1'
#
loop_
_entity.id
_entity.type
_entity.pdbx_description
1 polymer ?
#
loop_
_entity_poly.entity_id
_entity_poly.type
_entity_poly.pdbx_seq_one_letter_code
_entity_poly.pdbx_strand_id
1 'polypeptide(L)' 'MLKSKRAKTDPWLARLLAAKPRKVVAVALANKMARTGWALMTRREDYREASAAAA' A
#
# COMPACT_ATOMS: atom_id res chain seq x y z
N MET A 1 -19.66 4.21 4.61
CA MET A 1 -18.55 3.86 5.54
C MET A 1 -17.73 2.72 4.95
N LEU A 2 -16.64 3.02 4.23
CA LEU A 2 -15.78 1.98 3.67
C LEU A 2 -15.01 1.28 4.81
N LYS A 3 -15.57 0.16 5.30
CA LYS A 3 -14.89 -0.77 6.21
C LYS A 3 -13.88 -1.60 5.40
N SER A 4 -12.79 -0.97 4.98
CA SER A 4 -11.72 -1.64 4.26
C SER A 4 -10.92 -2.52 5.22
N LYS A 5 -11.18 -3.84 5.20
CA LYS A 5 -10.50 -4.88 6.01
C LYS A 5 -8.96 -4.78 5.97
N ARG A 6 -8.40 -4.25 4.87
CA ARG A 6 -6.96 -4.00 4.70
C ARG A 6 -6.38 -3.01 5.71
N ALA A 7 -7.16 -2.02 6.17
CA ALA A 7 -6.67 -1.03 7.12
C ALA A 7 -6.48 -1.60 8.55
N LYS A 8 -7.22 -2.65 8.92
CA LYS A 8 -7.04 -3.34 10.22
C LYS A 8 -5.92 -4.38 10.22
N THR A 9 -5.52 -4.89 9.05
CA THR A 9 -4.63 -6.05 8.96
C THR A 9 -3.18 -5.66 8.64
N ASP A 10 -2.92 -4.41 8.28
CA ASP A 10 -1.57 -3.94 7.97
C ASP A 10 -0.94 -3.29 9.23
N PRO A 11 -0.10 -4.02 10.00
CA PRO A 11 0.51 -3.51 11.21
C PRO A 11 1.41 -2.29 10.94
N TRP A 12 1.92 -2.12 9.71
CA TRP A 12 2.67 -0.95 9.31
C TRP A 12 1.77 0.29 9.23
N LEU A 13 0.57 0.18 8.66
CA LEU A 13 -0.40 1.28 8.61
C LEU A 13 -0.88 1.69 10.01
N ALA A 14 -1.12 0.72 10.89
CA ALA A 14 -1.50 0.99 12.28
C ALA A 14 -0.40 1.77 13.03
N ARG A 15 0.87 1.38 12.86
CA ARG A 15 2.02 2.11 13.42
C ARG A 15 2.16 3.51 12.83
N LEU A 16 1.87 3.68 11.53
CA LEU A 16 1.90 4.99 10.88
C LEU A 16 0.82 5.93 11.43
N LEU A 17 -0.39 5.40 11.65
CA LEU A 17 -1.50 6.16 12.26
C LEU A 17 -1.26 6.51 13.73
N ALA A 18 -0.52 5.68 14.45
CA ALA A 18 -0.13 5.98 15.84
C ALA A 18 0.90 7.11 15.93
N ALA A 19 1.77 7.26 14.93
CA ALA A 19 2.88 8.23 14.95
C ALA A 19 2.63 9.51 14.14
N LYS A 20 1.72 9.50 13.16
CA LYS A 20 1.57 10.59 12.18
C LYS A 20 0.12 10.99 11.93
N PRO A 21 -0.13 12.27 11.59
CA PRO A 21 -1.46 12.74 11.23
C PRO A 21 -1.98 12.03 9.97
N ARG A 22 -3.29 11.77 9.96
CA ARG A 22 -3.98 10.95 8.93
C ARG A 22 -3.69 11.38 7.50
N LYS A 23 -3.50 12.67 7.24
CA LYS A 23 -3.14 13.22 5.92
C LYS A 23 -1.79 12.69 5.43
N VAL A 24 -0.79 12.62 6.30
CA VAL A 24 0.55 12.11 5.98
C VAL A 24 0.48 10.60 5.72
N VAL A 25 -0.34 9.89 6.49
CA VAL A 25 -0.56 8.45 6.28
C VAL A 25 -1.24 8.18 4.93
N ALA A 26 -2.20 9.00 4.52
CA ALA A 26 -2.83 8.90 3.20
C ALA A 26 -1.82 9.11 2.07
N VAL A 27 -0.93 10.10 2.20
CA VAL A 27 0.15 10.34 1.23
C VAL A 27 1.14 9.17 1.19
N ALA A 28 1.51 8.61 2.35
CA ALA A 28 2.40 7.44 2.39
C ALA A 28 1.77 6.22 1.70
N LEU A 29 0.46 6.01 1.89
CA LEU A 29 -0.28 4.96 1.20
C LEU A 29 -0.31 5.21 -0.32
N ALA A 30 -0.58 6.45 -0.74
CA ALA A 30 -0.54 6.82 -2.16
C ALA A 30 0.86 6.59 -2.76
N ASN A 31 1.92 6.97 -2.04
CA ASN A 31 3.30 6.77 -2.48
C ASN A 31 3.66 5.27 -2.59
N LYS A 32 3.15 4.43 -1.68
CA LYS A 32 3.29 2.97 -1.78
C LYS A 32 2.67 2.44 -3.07
N MET A 33 1.47 2.89 -3.43
CA MET A 33 0.78 2.48 -4.67
C MET A 33 1.45 3.06 -5.93
N ALA A 34 1.91 4.31 -5.87
CA ALA A 34 2.63 4.94 -6.97
C ALA A 34 3.93 4.20 -7.29
N ARG A 35 4.66 3.72 -6.28
CA ARG A 35 5.84 2.87 -6.49
C ARG A 35 5.49 1.52 -7.12
N THR A 36 4.39 0.90 -6.73
CA THR A 36 3.91 -0.32 -7.40
C THR A 36 3.61 -0.03 -8.87
N GLY A 37 2.86 1.04 -9.18
CA GLY A 37 2.59 1.46 -10.55
C GLY A 37 3.85 1.76 -11.35
N TRP A 38 4.81 2.48 -10.75
CA TRP A 38 6.10 2.77 -11.36
C TRP A 38 6.92 1.51 -11.63
N ALA A 39 6.95 0.55 -10.70
CA ALA A 39 7.64 -0.72 -10.90
C ALA A 39 7.04 -1.53 -12.06
N LEU A 40 5.72 -1.49 -12.24
CA LEU A 40 5.04 -2.14 -13.37
C LEU A 40 5.38 -1.42 -14.68
N MET A 41 5.28 -0.10 -14.71
CA MET A 41 5.59 0.71 -15.90
C MET A 41 7.04 0.56 -16.34
N THR A 42 7.98 0.53 -15.39
CA THR A 42 9.42 0.40 -15.68
C THR A 42 9.80 -1.00 -16.10
N ARG A 43 9.17 -2.05 -15.54
CA ARG A 43 9.50 -3.43 -15.86
C ARG A 43 8.78 -3.97 -17.09
N ARG A 44 7.74 -3.29 -17.60
CA ARG A 44 6.86 -3.80 -18.69
C ARG A 44 6.37 -5.23 -18.45
N GLU A 45 6.31 -5.63 -17.18
CA GLU A 45 5.83 -6.93 -16.73
C GLU A 45 4.34 -6.81 -16.45
N ASP A 46 3.58 -7.87 -16.74
CA ASP A 46 2.18 -7.94 -16.36
C ASP A 46 2.04 -7.86 -14.83
N TYR A 47 1.01 -7.16 -14.36
CA TYR A 47 0.74 -7.01 -12.92
C TYR A 47 0.50 -8.39 -12.29
N ARG A 48 1.55 -8.93 -11.68
CA ARG A 48 1.48 -10.12 -10.84
C ARG A 48 1.22 -9.65 -9.42
N GLU A 49 0.06 -10.00 -8.85
CA GLU A 49 -0.23 -9.68 -7.45
C GLU A 49 0.93 -10.19 -6.58
N ALA A 50 1.47 -9.34 -5.72
CA ALA A 50 2.52 -9.74 -4.77
C ALA A 50 2.05 -10.88 -3.82
N SER A 51 0.74 -11.11 -3.70
CA SER A 51 0.18 -12.29 -3.01
C SER A 51 0.48 -13.61 -3.74
N ALA A 52 0.78 -13.58 -5.04
CA ALA A 52 1.20 -14.73 -5.83
C ALA A 52 2.72 -14.90 -5.92
N ALA A 53 3.50 -13.95 -5.38
CA ALA A 53 4.97 -14.02 -5.29
C ALA A 53 5.46 -14.51 -3.91
N ALA A 54 4.53 -14.84 -3.01
CA ALA A 54 4.79 -15.44 -1.70
C ALA A 54 4.19 -16.86 -1.59
N ALA A 55 4.15 -17.58 -2.71
CA ALA A 55 3.82 -19.01 -2.78
C ALA A 55 5.06 -19.81 -3.16
#